data_AF-A0A919AK43-F1
#
_entry.id   AF-A0A919AK43-F1
#
_cell.length_a   1.000
_cell.length_b   1.000
_cell.length_c   1.000
_cell.angle_alpha   90.00
_cell.angle_beta   90.00
_cell.angle_gamma   90.00
#
_symmetry.space_group_name_H-M   'P 1'
#
loop_
_entity.id
_entity.type
_entity.pdbx_description
1 polymer ?
#
loop_
_entity_poly.entity_id
_entity_poly.type
_entity_poly.pdbx_seq_one_letter_code
_entity_poly.pdbx_strand_id
1 'polypeptide(L)'
;MSQEIVQTVTTTGDSVRRGDVISVGGIPHVVADVREVHGRRKLLRFQDGNAYVLPRAMTIEVTRVYTPRRAATPAQGRVTVRGEADQPHRLRTRRRIT
;
A
#
# COMPACT_ATOMS: atom_id res chain seq x y z
N MET A 1 18.72 10.37 4.52
CA MET A 1 18.38 9.41 5.61
C MET A 1 16.88 9.15 5.50
N SER A 2 16.47 7.94 5.18
CA SER A 2 15.06 7.54 5.25
C SER A 2 14.68 7.35 6.70
N GLN A 3 13.59 7.96 7.15
CA GLN A 3 13.03 7.68 8.47
C GLN A 3 12.54 6.22 8.48
N GLU A 4 12.70 5.51 9.59
CA GLU A 4 12.08 4.20 9.80
C GLU A 4 10.97 4.35 10.84
N ILE A 5 9.83 3.70 10.59
CA ILE A 5 8.69 3.68 11.50
C ILE A 5 8.52 2.25 12.00
N VAL A 6 8.59 2.05 13.31
CA VAL A 6 8.30 0.77 13.95
C VAL A 6 6.84 0.77 14.40
N GLN A 7 6.07 -0.23 14.00
CA GLN A 7 4.65 -0.33 14.36
C GLN A 7 4.27 -1.79 14.65
N THR A 8 3.52 -1.99 15.73
CA THR A 8 2.81 -3.26 15.97
C THR A 8 1.47 -3.24 15.27
N VAL A 9 1.19 -4.25 14.47
CA VAL A 9 -0.05 -4.39 13.72
C VAL A 9 -0.67 -5.77 13.93
N THR A 10 -1.99 -5.80 14.02
CA THR A 10 -2.76 -7.05 13.99
C THR A 10 -2.93 -7.50 12.55
N THR A 11 -2.61 -8.75 12.24
CA THR A 11 -2.61 -9.27 10.87
C THR A 11 -2.96 -10.76 10.84
N THR A 12 -3.06 -11.36 9.66
CA THR A 12 -3.27 -12.82 9.51
C THR A 12 -1.96 -13.52 9.15
N GLY A 13 -1.90 -14.85 9.34
CA GLY A 13 -0.74 -15.67 8.95
C GLY A 13 -0.28 -15.45 7.50
N ASP A 14 -1.21 -15.17 6.58
CA ASP A 14 -0.93 -14.84 5.17
C ASP A 14 -0.14 -13.53 4.96
N SER A 15 -0.27 -12.61 5.91
CA SER A 15 0.26 -11.25 5.79
C SER A 15 1.56 -11.06 6.57
N VAL A 16 2.07 -12.13 7.19
CA VAL A 16 3.38 -12.18 7.84
C VAL A 16 4.48 -12.05 6.79
N ARG A 17 5.50 -11.28 7.10
CA ARG A 17 6.65 -11.02 6.24
C ARG A 17 7.93 -11.41 6.94
N ARG A 18 8.95 -11.71 6.16
CA ARG A 18 10.32 -11.80 6.67
C ARG A 18 10.70 -10.47 7.34
N GLY A 19 11.34 -10.55 8.50
CA GLY A 19 11.72 -9.41 9.32
C GLY A 19 10.66 -8.97 10.34
N ASP A 20 9.43 -9.51 10.28
CA ASP A 20 8.46 -9.30 11.34
C ASP A 20 8.96 -9.89 12.65
N VAL A 21 8.64 -9.22 13.76
CA VAL A 21 8.87 -9.74 15.11
C VAL A 21 7.54 -10.21 15.68
N ILE A 22 7.49 -11.45 16.14
CA ILE A 22 6.31 -12.08 16.73
C ILE A 22 6.65 -12.47 18.17
N SER A 23 5.78 -12.12 19.12
CA SER A 23 5.92 -12.58 20.50
C SER A 23 5.24 -13.93 20.68
N VAL A 24 5.99 -14.96 21.09
CA VAL A 24 5.47 -16.29 21.43
C VAL A 24 5.80 -16.57 22.89
N GLY A 25 4.76 -16.72 23.72
CA GLY A 25 4.95 -16.91 25.17
C GLY A 25 5.68 -15.74 25.86
N GLY A 26 5.60 -14.53 25.30
CA GLY A 26 6.31 -13.34 25.81
C GLY A 26 7.73 -13.18 25.28
N ILE A 27 8.24 -14.11 24.46
CA ILE A 27 9.58 -14.06 23.89
C ILE A 27 9.50 -13.55 22.44
N PRO A 28 10.24 -12.50 22.07
CA PRO A 28 10.23 -11.98 20.71
C PRO A 28 11.07 -12.86 19.77
N HIS A 29 10.48 -13.23 18.63
CA HIS A 29 11.14 -14.01 17.58
C HIS A 29 11.09 -13.29 16.24
N VAL A 30 12.24 -13.18 15.56
CA VAL A 30 12.35 -12.53 14.24
C VAL A 30 12.10 -13.55 13.15
N VAL A 31 11.12 -13.30 12.27
CA VAL A 31 10.79 -14.16 11.14
C VAL A 31 11.92 -14.10 10.10
N ALA A 32 12.57 -15.24 9.87
CA ALA A 32 13.61 -15.41 8.86
C ALA A 32 13.06 -15.87 7.50
N ASP A 33 12.03 -16.72 7.50
CA ASP A 33 11.42 -17.25 6.29
C ASP A 33 9.93 -17.56 6.51
N VAL A 34 9.13 -17.44 5.44
CA VAL A 34 7.69 -17.71 5.43
C VAL A 34 7.38 -18.58 4.22
N ARG A 35 6.88 -19.80 4.47
CA ARG A 35 6.55 -20.74 3.41
C ARG A 35 5.15 -21.30 3.58
N GLU A 36 4.45 -21.55 2.48
CA GLU A 36 3.20 -22.31 2.54
C GLU A 36 3.48 -23.81 2.70
N VAL A 37 2.67 -24.48 3.51
CA VAL A 37 2.67 -25.93 3.69
C VAL A 37 1.28 -26.49 3.46
N HIS A 38 1.14 -27.81 3.52
CA HIS A 38 -0.12 -28.52 3.23
C HIS A 38 -1.33 -27.90 3.95
N GLY A 39 -2.46 -27.79 3.23
CA GLY A 39 -3.69 -27.20 3.75
C GLY A 39 -3.66 -25.67 3.85
N ARG A 40 -2.85 -24.98 3.02
CA ARG A 40 -2.73 -23.50 2.98
C ARG A 40 -2.26 -22.88 4.29
N ARG A 41 -1.57 -23.64 5.14
CA ARG A 41 -0.99 -23.15 6.39
C ARG A 41 0.35 -22.46 6.10
N LYS A 42 0.76 -21.55 6.96
CA LYS A 42 2.06 -20.86 6.85
C LYS A 42 3.03 -21.41 7.87
N LEU A 43 4.16 -21.93 7.39
CA LEU A 43 5.33 -22.25 8.18
C LEU A 43 6.19 -21.00 8.31
N LEU A 44 6.36 -20.52 9.53
CA LEU A 44 7.27 -19.45 9.89
C LEU A 44 8.54 -20.08 10.45
N ARG A 45 9.71 -19.71 9.89
CA ARG A 45 11.02 -20.03 10.46
C ARG A 45 11.60 -18.76 11.05
N PHE A 46 12.19 -18.87 12.22
CA PHE A 46 12.73 -17.75 12.98
C PHE A 46 14.26 -17.78 12.99
N GLN A 47 14.88 -16.63 13.24
CA GLN A 47 16.35 -16.49 13.23
C GLN A 47 17.05 -17.31 14.32
N ASP A 48 16.35 -17.59 15.41
CA ASP A 48 16.83 -18.42 16.52
C ASP A 48 16.72 -19.94 16.25
N GLY A 49 16.27 -20.33 15.05
CA GLY A 49 16.10 -21.72 14.65
C GLY A 49 14.73 -22.32 14.97
N ASN A 50 13.85 -21.59 15.68
CA ASN A 50 12.50 -22.06 15.95
C ASN A 50 11.63 -22.03 14.69
N ALA A 51 10.57 -22.84 14.67
CA ALA A 51 9.61 -22.84 13.59
C ALA A 51 8.19 -23.12 14.10
N TYR A 52 7.21 -22.40 13.56
CA TYR A 52 5.81 -22.51 13.93
C TYR A 52 4.94 -22.60 12.69
N VAL A 53 3.87 -23.39 12.76
CA VAL A 53 2.87 -23.51 11.69
C VAL A 53 1.59 -22.82 12.13
N LEU A 54 1.15 -21.85 11.34
CA LEU A 54 -0.06 -21.07 11.58
C LEU A 54 -1.15 -21.39 10.56
N PRO A 55 -2.42 -21.50 10.98
CA PRO A 55 -3.54 -21.42 10.07
C PRO A 55 -3.54 -20.10 9.31
N ARG A 56 -3.89 -20.15 8.02
CA ARG A 56 -3.92 -19.01 7.09
C ARG A 56 -4.59 -17.75 7.67
N ALA A 57 -5.77 -17.95 8.27
CA ALA A 57 -6.65 -16.89 8.73
C ALA A 57 -6.51 -16.61 10.24
N MET A 58 -5.55 -17.24 10.92
CA MET A 58 -5.30 -16.93 12.32
C MET A 58 -4.79 -15.50 12.45
N THR A 59 -5.46 -14.72 13.27
CA THR A 59 -5.07 -13.36 13.61
C THR A 59 -3.94 -13.38 14.64
N ILE A 60 -2.88 -12.61 14.39
CA ILE A 60 -1.71 -12.48 15.23
C ILE A 60 -1.21 -11.03 15.25
N GLU A 61 -0.51 -10.65 16.31
CA GLU A 61 0.18 -9.36 16.38
C GLU A 61 1.63 -9.52 15.92
N VAL A 62 2.07 -8.59 15.07
CA VAL A 62 3.46 -8.53 14.59
C VAL A 62 3.99 -7.11 14.72
N THR A 63 5.24 -6.97 15.16
CA THR A 63 5.96 -5.70 15.09
C THR A 63 6.75 -5.65 13.79
N ARG A 64 6.56 -4.59 13.01
CA ARG A 64 7.14 -4.41 11.68
C ARG A 64 7.81 -3.04 11.54
N VAL A 65 8.94 -3.00 10.83
CA VAL A 65 9.61 -1.77 10.42
C VAL A 65 9.14 -1.37 9.02
N TYR A 66 8.71 -0.12 8.89
CA TYR A 66 8.28 0.48 7.63
C TYR A 66 9.23 1.60 7.24
N THR A 67 9.70 1.56 6.00
CA THR A 67 10.31 2.73 5.38
C THR A 67 9.20 3.54 4.71
N PRO A 68 8.92 4.79 5.13
CA PRO A 68 7.95 5.65 4.48
C PRO A 68 8.35 5.82 3.02
N ARG A 69 7.48 5.37 2.11
CA ARG A 69 7.66 5.66 0.70
C ARG A 69 7.50 7.17 0.53
N ARG A 70 8.54 7.86 0.08
CA ARG A 70 8.42 9.27 -0.34
C ARG A 70 7.34 9.32 -1.41
N ALA A 71 6.22 9.97 -1.12
CA ALA A 71 5.16 10.15 -2.11
C ALA A 71 5.78 10.83 -3.33
N ALA A 72 5.73 10.16 -4.48
CA ALA A 72 6.07 10.81 -5.73
C ALA A 72 5.06 11.95 -5.90
N THR A 73 5.55 13.19 -5.98
CA THR A 73 4.74 14.36 -6.28
C THR A 73 3.89 14.02 -7.52
N PRO A 74 2.56 14.11 -7.48
CA PRO A 74 1.78 13.97 -8.69
C PRO A 74 2.27 15.07 -9.64
N ALA A 75 2.78 14.66 -10.81
CA ALA A 75 3.15 15.58 -11.87
C ALA A 75 1.92 16.47 -12.11
N GLN A 76 2.06 17.76 -11.80
CA GLN A 76 1.03 18.76 -12.05
C GLN A 76 0.69 18.70 -13.53
N GLY A 77 -0.45 18.07 -13.84
CA GLY A 77 -1.04 18.09 -15.16
C GLY A 77 -1.21 19.53 -15.56
N ARG A 78 -0.46 19.93 -16.58
CA ARG A 78 -0.55 21.19 -17.30
C ARG A 78 -2.02 21.40 -17.71
N VAL A 79 -2.75 22.19 -16.94
CA VAL A 79 -4.06 22.71 -17.36
C VAL A 79 -3.76 23.74 -18.45
N THR A 80 -3.91 23.33 -19.70
CA THR A 80 -3.92 24.27 -20.83
C THR A 80 -5.22 25.05 -20.75
N VAL A 81 -5.18 26.21 -20.09
CA VAL A 81 -6.25 27.20 -20.20
C VAL A 81 -6.18 27.74 -21.62
N ARG A 82 -7.05 27.23 -22.50
CA ARG A 82 -7.26 27.81 -23.83
C ARG A 82 -8.14 29.06 -23.63
N GLY A 83 -7.48 30.18 -23.35
CA GLY A 83 -8.07 31.50 -23.48
C GLY A 83 -8.12 31.96 -24.93
N GLU A 84 -8.90 33.03 -25.15
CA GLU A 84 -9.01 33.86 -26.36
C GLU A 84 -10.03 33.36 -27.41
N ALA A 85 -11.29 33.82 -27.40
CA ALA A 85 -11.80 35.16 -27.69
C ALA A 85 -11.57 35.60 -29.14
N ASP A 86 -12.63 35.59 -29.96
CA ASP A 86 -12.86 36.64 -30.95
C ASP A 86 -14.33 36.66 -31.41
N GLN A 87 -15.05 37.74 -31.08
CA GLN A 87 -16.28 38.15 -31.76
C GLN A 87 -15.88 39.13 -32.88
N PRO A 88 -16.66 39.27 -33.97
CA PRO A 88 -17.51 40.47 -33.96
C PRO A 88 -18.89 40.31 -34.60
N HIS A 89 -19.82 41.10 -34.06
CA HIS A 89 -21.07 41.53 -34.63
C HIS A 89 -21.07 41.76 -36.16
N ARG A 90 -22.17 41.37 -36.84
CA ARG A 90 -22.83 42.26 -37.81
C ARG A 90 -24.35 42.18 -37.80
N LEU A 91 -24.89 43.39 -37.80
CA LEU A 91 -26.28 43.84 -37.91
C LEU A 91 -26.92 43.51 -39.27
N ARG A 92 -28.26 43.36 -39.23
CA ARG A 92 -29.28 43.66 -40.28
C ARG A 92 -29.16 42.85 -41.60
N THR A 93 -30.23 42.32 -42.19
CA THR A 93 -31.36 43.07 -42.77
C THR A 93 -32.44 42.08 -43.30
N ARG A 94 -33.70 42.54 -43.28
CA ARG A 94 -34.94 42.01 -43.89
C ARG A 94 -34.81 41.24 -45.23
N ARG A 95 -35.63 40.20 -45.45
CA ARG A 95 -36.67 40.14 -46.52
C ARG A 95 -37.51 38.83 -46.47
N ARG A 96 -38.62 38.90 -47.19
CA ARG A 96 -39.91 38.20 -47.14
C ARG A 96 -39.97 37.06 -48.19
N ILE A 97 -41.12 36.36 -48.21
CA ILE A 97 -41.72 35.54 -49.31
C ILE A 97 -41.30 34.05 -49.19
N THR A 98 -42.21 33.07 -49.13
CA THR A 98 -43.44 32.84 -49.93
C THR A 98 -44.56 32.25 -49.08
#